data_AF-A0A1W9L1P6-F1
#
_entry.id   AF-A0A1W9L1P6-F1
#
_cell.length_a   1.000
_cell.length_b   1.000
_cell.length_c   1.000
_cell.angle_alpha   90.00
_cell.angle_beta   90.00
_cell.angle_gamma   90.00
#
_symmetry.space_group_name_H-M   'P 1'
#
loop_
_entity.id
_entity.type
_entity.pdbx_description
1 polymer ?
#
loop_
_entity_poly.entity_id
_entity_poly.type
_entity_poly.pdbx_seq_one_letter_code
_entity_poly.pdbx_strand_id
1 'polypeptide(L)'
;MTENKFSLSYDFFFLFRRDAHELEEVFPLPDLSRKDLMGNGIFVDEDKILISRSYAQQPLDESLKLMAKAWQDIVARHQKAIIAENAKKIEESCRSALLGVAVVIMDDSLDSHTLTIENKELSKPSSSITFKRSQQTLFTLSNGENTTSFEQFTACFADGACKSRYSLSLVFQDAEVFLKPILGEEILDKETTRTPIFAVYGIEHPGVGKSFKTESWPKELQQILSGKGKDLQELPLLVPVISRLLMRQWQFTRMDCAATRLRGDLQKDVSYRQLSQAELICKSNRQLEQDLEQVIDKHTVQVKHLQARLLQAIKTLQINLNNLNKRLGEIQPRCQAQNWQFIGQDSLVETFERDMRTLENHQSYLTGETLHLEGLHQRWHLQLDGRRLALSEHIGTLGHILILLVALGEMGNITKTQHAPTTEMSTHHRDFFSWLNEILHISDITNLLHSPELYLLVILLFVMWAIFPPFYKWTKKKWFCWRYKSNNRKVSK
;
A
#
# COMPACT_ATOMS: atom_id res chain seq x y z
N MET A 1 28.92 -49.41 -10.43
CA MET A 1 27.84 -48.53 -10.90
C MET A 1 26.79 -48.50 -9.82
N THR A 2 26.80 -47.46 -8.99
CA THR A 2 25.98 -47.32 -7.79
C THR A 2 24.57 -46.84 -8.18
N GLU A 3 23.56 -47.66 -7.91
CA GLU A 3 22.16 -47.26 -7.93
C GLU A 3 21.95 -46.14 -6.89
N ASN A 4 21.92 -44.88 -7.33
CA ASN A 4 21.34 -43.82 -6.50
C ASN A 4 19.83 -44.00 -6.48
N LYS A 5 19.33 -44.83 -5.56
CA LYS A 5 17.92 -44.85 -5.15
C LYS A 5 17.67 -43.59 -4.31
N PHE A 6 17.28 -42.50 -4.96
CA PHE A 6 16.84 -41.29 -4.25
C PHE A 6 15.47 -41.54 -3.61
N SER A 7 15.34 -41.27 -2.30
CA SER A 7 14.06 -41.20 -1.54
C SER A 7 13.32 -39.87 -1.73
N LEU A 8 13.91 -38.97 -2.51
CA LEU A 8 13.49 -37.60 -2.70
C LEU A 8 12.10 -37.49 -3.34
N SER A 9 11.21 -36.74 -2.69
CA SER A 9 9.88 -36.42 -3.22
C SER A 9 9.56 -34.93 -3.07
N TYR A 10 8.78 -34.42 -4.01
CA TYR A 10 8.34 -33.02 -4.04
C TYR A 10 6.83 -32.93 -4.05
N ASP A 11 6.30 -32.11 -3.16
CA ASP A 11 4.92 -31.66 -3.22
C ASP A 11 4.87 -30.18 -3.58
N PHE A 12 4.22 -29.86 -4.70
CA PHE A 12 3.92 -28.50 -5.12
C PHE A 12 2.53 -28.12 -4.65
N PHE A 13 2.42 -27.02 -3.91
CA PHE A 13 1.16 -26.47 -3.44
C PHE A 13 0.91 -25.12 -4.11
N PHE A 14 -0.26 -24.97 -4.73
CA PHE A 14 -0.70 -23.76 -5.41
C PHE A 14 -1.93 -23.21 -4.70
N LEU A 15 -1.82 -22.02 -4.12
CA LEU A 15 -2.92 -21.37 -3.41
C LEU A 15 -3.58 -20.32 -4.30
N PHE A 16 -4.89 -20.46 -4.52
CA PHE A 16 -5.67 -19.55 -5.35
C PHE A 16 -6.77 -18.85 -4.55
N ARG A 17 -7.08 -17.63 -4.96
CA ARG A 17 -8.30 -16.90 -4.62
C ARG A 17 -9.41 -17.29 -5.61
N ARG A 18 -10.59 -17.65 -5.09
CA ARG A 18 -11.76 -18.07 -5.87
C ARG A 18 -12.58 -16.88 -6.35
N ASP A 19 -12.97 -16.01 -5.42
CA ASP A 19 -13.87 -14.91 -5.70
C ASP A 19 -13.06 -13.61 -5.80
N ALA A 20 -12.77 -13.21 -7.04
CA ALA A 20 -12.38 -11.84 -7.37
C ALA A 20 -13.66 -10.99 -7.51
N HIS A 21 -14.50 -10.96 -6.47
CA HIS A 21 -15.57 -9.98 -6.43
C HIS A 21 -14.92 -8.58 -6.47
N GLU A 22 -15.35 -7.77 -7.44
CA GLU A 22 -15.01 -6.34 -7.66
C GLU A 22 -13.80 -6.00 -8.53
N LEU A 23 -13.53 -6.74 -9.61
CA LEU A 23 -12.81 -6.17 -10.75
C LEU A 23 -13.60 -6.43 -12.01
N GLU A 24 -14.15 -5.37 -12.61
CA GLU A 24 -14.98 -5.37 -13.83
C GLU A 24 -14.32 -6.02 -15.06
N GLU A 25 -13.07 -6.49 -14.96
CA GLU A 25 -12.35 -7.18 -16.03
C GLU A 25 -11.73 -8.54 -15.65
N VAL A 26 -11.77 -8.95 -14.37
CA VAL A 26 -11.20 -10.23 -13.93
C VAL A 26 -12.31 -11.25 -13.83
N PHE A 27 -12.38 -12.12 -14.85
CA PHE A 27 -13.25 -13.29 -14.77
C PHE A 27 -12.87 -14.09 -13.51
N PRO A 28 -13.84 -14.44 -12.64
CA PRO A 28 -13.58 -15.42 -11.59
C PRO A 28 -12.96 -16.67 -12.24
N LEU A 29 -12.22 -17.48 -11.46
CA LEU A 29 -11.89 -18.83 -11.92
C LEU A 29 -13.19 -19.44 -12.49
N PRO A 30 -13.15 -20.13 -13.65
CA PRO A 30 -14.33 -20.75 -14.25
C PRO A 30 -15.19 -21.33 -13.15
N ASP A 31 -16.50 -21.08 -13.19
CA ASP A 31 -17.48 -21.54 -12.20
C ASP A 31 -17.59 -23.07 -12.27
N LEU A 32 -16.52 -23.73 -11.84
CA LEU A 32 -16.36 -25.16 -11.74
C LEU A 32 -17.29 -25.58 -10.62
N SER A 33 -18.08 -26.63 -10.84
CA SER A 33 -18.96 -27.14 -9.80
C SER A 33 -18.12 -27.42 -8.54
N ARG A 34 -18.68 -27.17 -7.35
CA ARG A 34 -18.01 -27.47 -6.06
C ARG A 34 -17.44 -28.90 -6.02
N LYS A 35 -18.08 -29.84 -6.74
CA LYS A 35 -17.66 -31.24 -6.89
C LYS A 35 -16.40 -31.39 -7.76
N ASP A 36 -16.28 -30.63 -8.85
CA ASP A 36 -15.08 -30.62 -9.71
C ASP A 36 -13.90 -29.91 -9.04
N LEU A 37 -14.17 -28.86 -8.26
CA LEU A 37 -13.15 -28.20 -7.42
C LEU A 37 -12.65 -29.13 -6.31
N MET A 38 -13.56 -29.84 -5.62
CA MET A 38 -13.18 -30.84 -4.61
C MET A 38 -12.42 -32.04 -5.17
N GLY A 39 -12.64 -32.41 -6.44
CA GLY A 39 -11.84 -33.42 -7.12
C GLY A 39 -10.39 -32.99 -7.41
N ASN A 40 -10.09 -31.68 -7.30
CA ASN A 40 -8.84 -31.09 -7.79
C ASN A 40 -8.05 -30.26 -6.76
N GLY A 41 -8.69 -29.83 -5.67
CA GLY A 41 -8.08 -29.03 -4.61
C GLY A 41 -8.91 -29.05 -3.33
N ILE A 42 -8.33 -28.54 -2.25
CA ILE A 42 -8.90 -28.54 -0.91
C ILE A 42 -9.32 -27.11 -0.55
N PHE A 43 -10.58 -26.95 -0.14
CA PHE A 43 -11.07 -25.67 0.35
C PHE A 43 -10.40 -25.32 1.68
N VAL A 44 -9.74 -24.16 1.71
CA VAL A 44 -9.06 -23.66 2.91
C VAL A 44 -9.96 -22.66 3.64
N ASP A 45 -10.58 -21.77 2.87
CA ASP A 45 -11.55 -20.75 3.29
C ASP A 45 -12.69 -20.69 2.25
N GLU A 46 -13.73 -19.88 2.50
CA GLU A 46 -14.84 -19.70 1.57
C GLU A 46 -14.40 -19.20 0.19
N ASP A 47 -13.34 -18.40 0.15
CA ASP A 47 -12.80 -17.73 -1.04
C ASP A 47 -11.46 -18.29 -1.50
N LYS A 48 -10.97 -19.42 -0.95
CA LYS A 48 -9.62 -19.95 -1.26
C LYS A 48 -9.57 -21.45 -1.48
N ILE A 49 -8.76 -21.85 -2.46
CA ILE A 49 -8.51 -23.25 -2.81
C ILE A 49 -7.01 -23.54 -2.88
N LEU A 50 -6.60 -24.65 -2.27
CA LEU A 50 -5.24 -25.17 -2.34
C LEU A 50 -5.19 -26.39 -3.25
N ILE A 51 -4.36 -26.34 -4.29
CA ILE A 51 -4.15 -27.46 -5.22
C ILE A 51 -2.77 -28.05 -4.95
N SER A 52 -2.67 -29.36 -4.69
CA SER A 52 -1.41 -30.06 -4.51
C SER A 52 -1.05 -30.97 -5.71
N ARG A 53 0.25 -31.09 -6.01
CA ARG A 53 0.81 -32.01 -7.01
C ARG A 53 2.07 -32.66 -6.46
N SER A 54 2.04 -33.98 -6.33
CA SER A 54 3.13 -34.79 -5.79
C SER A 54 3.93 -35.47 -6.89
N TYR A 55 5.26 -35.42 -6.78
CA TYR A 55 6.20 -36.13 -7.65
C TYR A 55 7.19 -36.91 -6.77
N ALA A 56 7.15 -38.23 -6.85
CA ALA A 56 8.02 -39.11 -6.08
C ALA A 56 9.23 -39.56 -6.92
N GLN A 57 10.39 -39.70 -6.26
CA GLN A 57 11.61 -40.28 -6.82
C GLN A 57 12.12 -39.55 -8.08
N GLN A 58 12.04 -38.23 -8.08
CA GLN A 58 12.54 -37.37 -9.16
C GLN A 58 13.78 -36.61 -8.69
N PRO A 59 14.73 -36.29 -9.60
CA PRO A 59 15.91 -35.52 -9.24
C PRO A 59 15.58 -34.01 -9.09
N LEU A 60 16.38 -33.30 -8.28
CA LEU A 60 16.12 -31.90 -7.90
C LEU A 60 16.33 -30.91 -9.04
N ASP A 61 17.22 -31.21 -9.97
CA ASP A 61 17.46 -30.42 -11.18
C ASP A 61 16.24 -30.36 -12.11
N GLU A 62 15.35 -31.35 -12.06
CA GLU A 62 14.10 -31.35 -12.82
C GLU A 62 12.94 -30.63 -12.10
N SER A 63 13.11 -30.23 -10.83
CA SER A 63 12.03 -29.66 -10.01
C SER A 63 11.34 -28.44 -10.63
N LEU A 64 12.09 -27.55 -11.29
CA LEU A 64 11.51 -26.38 -11.97
C LEU A 64 10.69 -26.75 -13.20
N LYS A 65 11.16 -27.74 -13.98
CA LYS A 65 10.41 -28.27 -15.13
C LYS A 65 9.13 -28.96 -14.67
N LEU A 66 9.20 -29.71 -13.57
CA LEU A 66 8.04 -30.37 -12.97
C LEU A 66 7.04 -29.35 -12.41
N MET A 67 7.51 -28.27 -11.78
CA MET A 67 6.67 -27.18 -11.32
C MET A 67 5.98 -26.45 -12.49
N ALA A 68 6.71 -26.17 -13.57
CA ALA A 68 6.13 -25.60 -14.79
C ALA A 68 5.06 -26.52 -15.38
N LYS A 69 5.32 -27.83 -15.43
CA LYS A 69 4.37 -28.85 -15.89
C LYS A 69 3.13 -28.90 -14.98
N ALA A 70 3.31 -28.91 -13.67
CA ALA A 70 2.21 -28.88 -12.70
C ALA A 70 1.31 -27.65 -12.88
N TRP A 71 1.93 -26.47 -13.12
CA TRP A 71 1.21 -25.25 -13.47
C TRP A 71 0.41 -25.40 -14.77
N GLN A 72 1.04 -25.87 -15.84
CA GLN A 72 0.37 -26.06 -17.13
C GLN A 72 -0.78 -27.08 -17.04
N ASP A 73 -0.62 -28.14 -16.24
CA ASP A 73 -1.70 -29.10 -15.97
C ASP A 73 -2.89 -28.45 -15.25
N ILE A 74 -2.64 -27.50 -14.35
CA ILE A 74 -3.71 -26.73 -13.68
C ILE A 74 -4.41 -25.82 -14.68
N VAL A 75 -3.66 -25.07 -15.50
CA VAL A 75 -4.22 -24.17 -16.52
C VAL A 75 -5.04 -24.96 -17.54
N ALA A 76 -4.51 -26.06 -18.08
CA ALA A 76 -5.18 -26.89 -19.07
C ALA A 76 -6.50 -27.49 -18.55
N ARG A 77 -6.58 -27.81 -17.25
CA ARG A 77 -7.84 -28.27 -16.63
C ARG A 77 -8.89 -27.18 -16.57
N HIS A 78 -8.50 -25.95 -16.23
CA HIS A 78 -9.42 -24.80 -16.23
C HIS A 78 -9.83 -24.41 -17.66
N GLN A 79 -8.93 -24.56 -18.64
CA GLN A 79 -9.24 -24.36 -20.05
C GLN A 79 -10.26 -25.37 -20.58
N LYS A 80 -10.17 -26.65 -20.19
CA LYS A 80 -11.15 -27.68 -20.59
C LYS A 80 -12.57 -27.43 -20.07
N ALA A 81 -12.73 -26.60 -19.05
CA ALA A 81 -14.02 -26.25 -18.49
C ALA A 81 -14.73 -25.09 -19.22
N ILE A 82 -14.05 -24.40 -20.15
CA ILE A 82 -14.59 -23.26 -20.93
C ILE A 82 -14.33 -23.49 -22.44
N ILE A 83 -15.12 -22.86 -23.31
CA ILE A 83 -14.93 -22.86 -24.77
C ILE A 83 -13.52 -22.36 -25.16
N ALA A 84 -12.87 -23.06 -26.11
CA ALA A 84 -11.45 -22.92 -26.47
C ALA A 84 -10.98 -21.52 -26.95
N GLU A 85 -11.90 -20.61 -27.31
CA GLU A 85 -11.58 -19.28 -27.84
C GLU A 85 -10.93 -18.32 -26.82
N ASN A 86 -10.81 -18.71 -25.54
CA ASN A 86 -10.29 -17.85 -24.44
C ASN A 86 -9.01 -18.36 -23.74
N ALA A 87 -8.24 -19.28 -24.34
CA ALA A 87 -7.11 -19.95 -23.67
C ALA A 87 -6.09 -18.99 -22.99
N LYS A 88 -5.67 -17.92 -23.67
CA LYS A 88 -4.77 -16.89 -23.11
C LYS A 88 -5.39 -16.13 -21.94
N LYS A 89 -6.70 -15.83 -22.03
CA LYS A 89 -7.45 -15.12 -21.00
C LYS A 89 -7.58 -15.97 -19.73
N ILE A 90 -7.73 -17.29 -19.88
CA ILE A 90 -7.80 -18.25 -18.77
C ILE A 90 -6.46 -18.35 -18.05
N GLU A 91 -5.35 -18.42 -18.78
CA GLU A 91 -4.01 -18.40 -18.16
C GLU A 91 -3.78 -17.10 -17.37
N GLU A 92 -4.20 -15.96 -17.92
CA GLU A 92 -4.14 -14.68 -17.21
C GLU A 92 -5.02 -14.65 -15.96
N SER A 93 -6.23 -15.20 -16.02
CA SER A 93 -7.12 -15.34 -14.86
C SER A 93 -6.50 -16.25 -13.78
N CYS A 94 -5.99 -17.43 -14.16
CA CYS A 94 -5.33 -18.34 -13.21
C CYS A 94 -4.11 -17.66 -12.56
N ARG A 95 -3.31 -16.94 -13.34
CA ARG A 95 -2.15 -16.20 -12.82
C ARG A 95 -2.57 -15.07 -11.89
N SER A 96 -3.68 -14.39 -12.19
CA SER A 96 -4.23 -13.30 -11.36
C SER A 96 -4.84 -13.81 -10.05
N ALA A 97 -5.41 -15.01 -10.07
CA ALA A 97 -5.97 -15.68 -8.89
C ALA A 97 -4.90 -16.30 -7.98
N LEU A 98 -3.69 -16.55 -8.50
CA LEU A 98 -2.62 -17.20 -7.76
C LEU A 98 -2.06 -16.28 -6.65
N LEU A 99 -2.16 -16.73 -5.41
CA LEU A 99 -1.64 -16.03 -4.24
C LEU A 99 -0.22 -16.48 -3.88
N GLY A 100 0.11 -17.75 -4.12
CA GLY A 100 1.44 -18.27 -3.81
C GLY A 100 1.64 -19.71 -4.19
N VAL A 101 2.92 -20.08 -4.29
CA VAL A 101 3.36 -21.44 -4.56
C VAL A 101 4.36 -21.86 -3.48
N ALA A 102 4.14 -23.04 -2.90
CA ALA A 102 5.09 -23.68 -2.01
C ALA A 102 5.64 -24.97 -2.63
N VAL A 103 6.95 -25.17 -2.51
CA VAL A 103 7.61 -26.46 -2.76
C VAL A 103 7.94 -27.09 -1.43
N VAL A 104 7.49 -28.32 -1.20
CA VAL A 104 7.85 -29.11 -0.03
C VAL A 104 8.76 -30.25 -0.49
N ILE A 105 10.02 -30.21 -0.07
CA ILE A 105 11.04 -31.22 -0.34
C ILE A 105 11.02 -32.22 0.80
N MET A 106 10.82 -33.50 0.53
CA MET A 106 10.84 -34.55 1.56
C MET A 106 11.98 -35.52 1.24
N ASP A 107 12.90 -35.68 2.19
CA ASP A 107 14.03 -36.61 2.07
C ASP A 107 14.63 -37.03 3.43
N ASP A 108 15.53 -38.01 3.40
CA ASP A 108 16.26 -38.50 4.57
C ASP A 108 17.16 -37.44 5.19
N SER A 109 17.75 -36.57 4.37
CA SER A 109 18.56 -35.44 4.80
C SER A 109 18.35 -34.22 3.91
N LEU A 110 18.17 -33.06 4.52
CA LEU A 110 17.95 -31.80 3.80
C LEU A 110 19.23 -31.03 3.46
N ASP A 111 20.37 -31.39 4.06
CA ASP A 111 21.61 -30.60 3.98
C ASP A 111 22.21 -30.52 2.57
N SER A 112 21.95 -31.53 1.75
CA SER A 112 22.45 -31.59 0.37
C SER A 112 21.57 -30.85 -0.64
N HIS A 113 20.37 -30.43 -0.25
CA HIS A 113 19.37 -29.89 -1.17
C HIS A 113 19.50 -28.37 -1.31
N THR A 114 19.66 -27.93 -2.55
CA THR A 114 19.61 -26.52 -2.92
C THR A 114 18.77 -26.34 -4.16
N LEU A 115 17.77 -25.47 -4.09
CA LEU A 115 16.93 -25.13 -5.23
C LEU A 115 17.42 -23.81 -5.82
N THR A 116 17.80 -23.80 -7.09
CA THR A 116 18.27 -22.58 -7.76
C THR A 116 17.23 -22.13 -8.78
N ILE A 117 16.80 -20.86 -8.69
CA ILE A 117 15.82 -20.26 -9.61
C ILE A 117 16.42 -18.99 -10.21
N GLU A 118 16.20 -18.78 -11.51
CA GLU A 118 16.60 -17.54 -12.16
C GLU A 118 15.84 -16.34 -11.60
N ASN A 119 16.56 -15.27 -11.31
CA ASN A 119 16.02 -13.96 -10.97
C ASN A 119 16.23 -13.02 -12.15
N LYS A 120 15.11 -12.66 -12.78
CA LYS A 120 15.06 -11.72 -13.91
C LYS A 120 14.77 -10.33 -13.34
N GLU A 121 15.80 -9.67 -12.83
CA GLU A 121 15.70 -8.27 -12.38
C GLU A 121 15.61 -7.33 -13.60
N LEU A 122 14.81 -6.26 -13.50
CA LEU A 122 14.58 -5.30 -14.59
C LEU A 122 15.87 -4.65 -15.13
N SER A 123 16.91 -4.57 -14.30
CA SER A 123 18.15 -3.84 -14.59
C SER A 123 19.38 -4.73 -14.79
N LYS A 124 19.30 -6.02 -14.43
CA LYS A 124 20.37 -7.01 -14.61
C LYS A 124 19.79 -8.35 -15.04
N PRO A 125 19.97 -8.76 -16.30
CA PRO A 125 19.65 -10.12 -16.67
C PRO A 125 20.61 -11.08 -15.95
N SER A 126 20.08 -12.21 -15.48
CA SER A 126 20.86 -13.41 -15.14
C SER A 126 21.57 -13.44 -13.76
N SER A 127 20.90 -13.03 -12.68
CA SER A 127 21.30 -13.50 -11.34
C SER A 127 20.48 -14.72 -10.96
N SER A 128 21.06 -15.72 -10.29
CA SER A 128 20.31 -16.85 -9.74
C SER A 128 20.14 -16.71 -8.23
N ILE A 129 19.03 -17.24 -7.72
CA ILE A 129 18.71 -17.26 -6.30
C ILE A 129 18.70 -18.71 -5.86
N THR A 130 19.52 -19.00 -4.85
CA THR A 130 19.67 -20.35 -4.28
C THR A 130 18.91 -20.43 -2.97
N PHE A 131 17.93 -21.31 -2.86
CA PHE A 131 17.24 -21.62 -1.63
C PHE A 131 18.03 -22.68 -0.87
N LYS A 132 18.42 -22.35 0.37
CA LYS A 132 19.20 -23.23 1.26
C LYS A 132 18.44 -23.45 2.57
N ARG A 133 18.70 -24.58 3.23
CA ARG A 133 18.19 -24.88 4.58
C ARG A 133 18.53 -23.72 5.54
N SER A 134 17.52 -23.18 6.22
CA SER A 134 17.69 -22.05 7.14
C SER A 134 18.02 -22.45 8.58
N GLN A 135 17.90 -23.76 8.89
CA GLN A 135 17.91 -24.32 10.26
C GLN A 135 16.79 -23.80 11.17
N GLN A 136 15.85 -23.01 10.64
CA GLN A 136 14.64 -22.62 11.34
C GLN A 136 13.59 -23.73 11.21
N THR A 137 13.47 -24.52 12.28
CA THR A 137 12.42 -25.52 12.42
C THR A 137 11.10 -24.85 12.76
N LEU A 138 10.08 -25.05 11.92
CA LEU A 138 8.75 -24.51 12.14
C LEU A 138 7.93 -25.42 13.06
N PHE A 139 8.04 -26.73 12.88
CA PHE A 139 7.46 -27.71 13.81
C PHE A 139 8.18 -29.07 13.67
N THR A 140 7.97 -29.95 14.63
CA THR A 140 8.43 -31.34 14.60
C THR A 140 7.30 -32.31 14.90
N LEU A 141 7.37 -33.49 14.31
CA LEU A 141 6.54 -34.65 14.63
C LEU A 141 7.45 -35.72 15.22
N SER A 142 7.13 -36.23 16.40
CA SER A 142 7.90 -37.29 17.05
C SER A 142 7.00 -38.41 17.52
N ASN A 143 7.44 -39.65 17.38
CA ASN A 143 6.80 -40.81 18.01
C ASN A 143 7.65 -41.40 19.16
N GLY A 144 8.61 -40.62 19.67
CA GLY A 144 9.57 -41.03 20.70
C GLY A 144 10.87 -41.63 20.14
N GLU A 145 10.77 -42.48 19.12
CA GLU A 145 11.94 -43.11 18.48
C GLU A 145 12.41 -42.34 17.24
N ASN A 146 11.46 -41.90 16.42
CA ASN A 146 11.67 -41.18 15.18
C ASN A 146 11.21 -39.73 15.34
N THR A 147 11.97 -38.81 14.76
CA THR A 147 11.64 -37.38 14.75
C THR A 147 11.72 -36.87 13.32
N THR A 148 10.68 -36.18 12.88
CA THR A 148 10.58 -35.51 11.59
C THR A 148 10.51 -34.01 11.81
N SER A 149 11.40 -33.25 11.18
CA SER A 149 11.39 -31.78 11.25
C SER A 149 10.79 -31.17 9.99
N PHE A 150 9.98 -30.13 10.17
CA PHE A 150 9.50 -29.28 9.09
C PHE A 150 10.24 -27.94 9.16
N GLU A 151 10.94 -27.59 8.10
CA GLU A 151 11.89 -26.48 8.09
C GLU A 151 11.66 -25.52 6.93
N GLN A 152 11.98 -24.26 7.15
CA GLN A 152 11.94 -23.25 6.09
C GLN A 152 13.28 -23.19 5.35
N PHE A 153 13.23 -23.01 4.03
CA PHE A 153 14.41 -22.66 3.23
C PHE A 153 14.49 -21.15 3.03
N THR A 154 15.69 -20.60 3.06
CA THR A 154 15.95 -19.16 2.85
C THR A 154 16.57 -18.93 1.48
N ALA A 155 16.09 -17.89 0.80
CA ALA A 155 16.65 -17.42 -0.45
C ALA A 155 18.00 -16.72 -0.21
N CYS A 156 19.04 -17.19 -0.88
CA CYS A 156 20.38 -16.62 -0.86
C CYS A 156 20.81 -16.18 -2.27
N PHE A 157 21.39 -14.98 -2.34
CA PHE A 157 21.88 -14.36 -3.57
C PHE A 157 23.33 -14.79 -3.86
N ALA A 158 23.77 -14.56 -5.10
CA ALA A 158 25.13 -14.88 -5.55
C ALA A 158 26.23 -14.15 -4.74
N ASP A 159 25.91 -13.01 -4.12
CA ASP A 159 26.81 -12.27 -3.22
C ASP A 159 26.92 -12.89 -1.81
N GLY A 160 26.23 -14.01 -1.56
CA GLY A 160 26.19 -14.70 -0.28
C GLY A 160 25.16 -14.14 0.70
N ALA A 161 24.45 -13.06 0.37
CA ALA A 161 23.42 -12.51 1.23
C ALA A 161 22.18 -13.40 1.21
N CYS A 162 21.76 -13.91 2.38
CA CYS A 162 20.49 -14.65 2.54
C CYS A 162 19.32 -13.75 2.98
N LYS A 163 19.54 -12.42 2.97
CA LYS A 163 18.49 -11.42 3.12
C LYS A 163 18.40 -10.64 1.83
N SER A 164 17.26 -10.76 1.16
CA SER A 164 17.01 -9.97 -0.03
C SER A 164 16.85 -8.49 0.32
N ARG A 165 17.32 -7.62 -0.59
CA ARG A 165 16.92 -6.21 -0.60
C ARG A 165 15.44 -6.03 -0.99
N TYR A 166 14.89 -7.01 -1.70
CA TYR A 166 13.54 -6.96 -2.26
C TYR A 166 12.82 -8.29 -2.07
N SER A 167 11.55 -8.26 -1.70
CA SER A 167 10.76 -9.48 -1.76
C SER A 167 10.55 -9.92 -3.22
N LEU A 168 10.39 -11.21 -3.45
CA LEU A 168 10.37 -11.81 -4.79
C LEU A 168 9.02 -12.46 -5.06
N SER A 169 8.56 -12.36 -6.30
CA SER A 169 7.37 -13.00 -6.81
C SER A 169 7.72 -14.05 -7.85
N LEU A 170 6.99 -15.17 -7.82
CA LEU A 170 7.11 -16.22 -8.82
C LEU A 170 6.38 -15.83 -10.09
N VAL A 171 6.98 -16.07 -11.24
CA VAL A 171 6.35 -15.79 -12.53
C VAL A 171 6.38 -17.04 -13.39
N PHE A 172 5.20 -17.39 -13.89
CA PHE A 172 5.01 -18.37 -14.95
C PHE A 172 4.81 -17.63 -16.27
N GLN A 173 5.68 -17.88 -17.24
CA GLN A 173 5.60 -17.29 -18.57
C GLN A 173 6.26 -18.22 -19.58
N ASP A 174 5.56 -18.51 -20.70
CA ASP A 174 6.12 -19.28 -21.82
C ASP A 174 6.73 -20.63 -21.41
N ALA A 175 6.09 -21.33 -20.46
CA ALA A 175 6.56 -22.57 -19.82
C ALA A 175 7.86 -22.46 -18.99
N GLU A 176 8.37 -21.25 -18.76
CA GLU A 176 9.46 -20.97 -17.84
C GLU A 176 8.93 -20.56 -16.45
N VAL A 177 9.76 -20.81 -15.43
CA VAL A 177 9.54 -20.36 -14.05
C VAL A 177 10.74 -19.54 -13.61
N PHE A 178 10.50 -18.29 -13.23
CA PHE A 178 11.54 -17.39 -12.73
C PHE A 178 11.00 -16.47 -11.64
N LEU A 179 11.91 -15.80 -10.93
CA LEU A 179 11.59 -14.82 -9.89
C LEU A 179 11.75 -13.40 -10.44
N LYS A 180 10.87 -12.50 -9.98
CA LYS A 180 10.97 -11.05 -10.20
C LYS A 180 10.84 -10.30 -8.87
N PRO A 181 11.54 -9.16 -8.70
CA PRO A 181 11.37 -8.33 -7.51
C PRO A 181 9.95 -7.74 -7.45
N ILE A 182 9.39 -7.69 -6.24
CA ILE A 182 8.14 -7.01 -5.95
C ILE A 182 8.44 -5.53 -5.72
N LEU A 183 8.07 -4.71 -6.69
CA LEU A 183 8.19 -3.25 -6.59
C LEU A 183 6.93 -2.72 -5.90
N GLY A 184 7.06 -2.20 -4.68
CA GLY A 184 5.92 -1.71 -3.88
C GLY A 184 5.08 -0.60 -4.53
N GLU A 185 5.57 -0.01 -5.62
CA GLU A 185 4.89 0.96 -6.50
C GLU A 185 3.57 0.40 -7.01
N GLU A 186 3.63 -0.82 -7.56
CA GLU A 186 2.47 -1.46 -8.15
C GLU A 186 1.39 -1.68 -7.08
N ILE A 187 1.79 -1.94 -5.82
CA ILE A 187 0.89 -2.30 -4.71
C ILE A 187 0.10 -1.09 -4.21
N LEU A 188 0.71 0.09 -4.27
CA LEU A 188 0.08 1.36 -3.90
C LEU A 188 -0.80 1.89 -5.03
N ASP A 189 -0.38 1.71 -6.28
CA ASP A 189 -1.10 2.25 -7.45
C ASP A 189 -2.20 1.31 -7.96
N LYS A 190 -2.10 0.01 -7.70
CA LYS A 190 -3.08 -1.01 -8.11
C LYS A 190 -3.47 -1.86 -6.91
N GLU A 191 -4.75 -1.82 -6.53
CA GLU A 191 -5.30 -2.59 -5.40
C GLU A 191 -5.07 -4.11 -5.53
N THR A 192 -4.81 -4.58 -6.74
CA THR A 192 -4.92 -5.98 -7.16
C THR A 192 -3.62 -6.59 -7.65
N THR A 193 -2.47 -6.00 -7.29
CA THR A 193 -1.15 -6.49 -7.72
C THR A 193 -1.00 -8.00 -7.66
N ARG A 194 -0.74 -8.56 -8.83
CA ARG A 194 -0.60 -9.99 -9.15
C ARG A 194 0.78 -10.48 -8.73
N THR A 195 1.03 -10.54 -7.43
CA THR A 195 2.35 -10.92 -6.90
C THR A 195 2.24 -12.21 -6.11
N PRO A 196 2.18 -13.38 -6.78
CA PRO A 196 2.23 -14.64 -6.08
C PRO A 196 3.59 -14.79 -5.40
N ILE A 197 3.56 -15.19 -4.13
CA ILE A 197 4.80 -15.46 -3.40
C ILE A 197 5.35 -16.84 -3.75
N PHE A 198 6.62 -17.03 -3.46
CA PHE A 198 7.27 -18.34 -3.54
C PHE A 198 7.86 -18.71 -2.18
N ALA A 199 7.63 -19.96 -1.78
CA ALA A 199 8.20 -20.52 -0.56
C ALA A 199 8.75 -21.92 -0.81
N VAL A 200 9.83 -22.25 -0.12
CA VAL A 200 10.41 -23.59 -0.13
C VAL A 200 10.50 -24.08 1.31
N TYR A 201 10.01 -25.28 1.54
CA TYR A 201 10.03 -25.96 2.81
C TYR A 201 10.65 -27.35 2.65
N GLY A 202 11.22 -27.86 3.73
CA GLY A 202 11.76 -29.21 3.78
C GLY A 202 11.13 -30.02 4.90
N ILE A 203 10.97 -31.31 4.67
CA ILE A 203 10.63 -32.31 5.67
C ILE A 203 11.78 -33.29 5.72
N GLU A 204 12.51 -33.29 6.84
CA GLU A 204 13.60 -34.24 7.06
C GLU A 204 13.05 -35.43 7.84
N HIS A 205 13.20 -36.62 7.26
CA HIS A 205 12.73 -37.87 7.86
C HIS A 205 13.89 -38.89 7.92
N PRO A 206 14.75 -38.84 8.96
CA PRO A 206 15.93 -39.68 9.05
C PRO A 206 15.59 -41.18 8.94
N GLY A 207 16.30 -41.91 8.07
CA GLY A 207 16.23 -43.38 7.97
C GLY A 207 15.15 -43.95 7.04
N VAL A 208 14.32 -43.12 6.43
CA VAL A 208 13.21 -43.54 5.56
C VAL A 208 13.69 -44.25 4.29
N GLY A 209 14.82 -43.85 3.70
CA GLY A 209 15.41 -44.47 2.51
C GLY A 209 15.87 -45.92 2.70
N LYS A 210 16.19 -46.33 3.94
CA LYS A 210 16.55 -47.72 4.28
C LYS A 210 15.34 -48.55 4.73
N SER A 211 14.36 -47.93 5.38
CA SER A 211 13.28 -48.60 6.11
C SER A 211 11.90 -48.62 5.46
N PHE A 212 11.68 -47.90 4.33
CA PHE A 212 10.36 -47.84 3.65
C PHE A 212 9.76 -49.20 3.27
N LYS A 213 10.60 -50.25 3.17
CA LYS A 213 10.18 -51.60 2.78
C LYS A 213 9.77 -52.49 3.94
N THR A 214 10.17 -52.17 5.17
CA THR A 214 10.03 -53.04 6.35
C THR A 214 9.26 -52.42 7.50
N GLU A 215 9.15 -51.09 7.56
CA GLU A 215 8.55 -50.37 8.69
C GLU A 215 7.21 -49.72 8.30
N SER A 216 6.25 -49.67 9.22
CA SER A 216 4.91 -49.10 8.99
C SER A 216 4.85 -47.58 9.18
N TRP A 217 5.73 -47.03 10.02
CA TRP A 217 5.70 -45.61 10.40
C TRP A 217 5.83 -44.61 9.23
N PRO A 218 6.58 -44.87 8.12
CA PRO A 218 6.64 -43.91 7.02
C PRO A 218 5.28 -43.74 6.32
N LYS A 219 4.48 -44.82 6.28
CA LYS A 219 3.11 -44.77 5.74
C LYS A 219 2.17 -44.02 6.67
N GLU A 220 2.29 -44.23 7.98
CA GLU A 220 1.53 -43.51 9.00
C GLU A 220 1.85 -42.01 8.97
N LEU A 221 3.14 -41.65 8.93
CA LEU A 221 3.60 -40.28 8.80
C LEU A 221 3.06 -39.62 7.52
N GLN A 222 3.16 -40.30 6.37
CA GLN A 222 2.60 -39.78 5.11
C GLN A 222 1.08 -39.59 5.19
N GLN A 223 0.37 -40.45 5.93
CA GLN A 223 -1.07 -40.32 6.14
C GLN A 223 -1.41 -39.10 7.00
N ILE A 224 -0.61 -38.78 8.03
CA ILE A 224 -0.77 -37.55 8.84
C ILE A 224 -0.49 -36.32 8.00
N LEU A 225 0.61 -36.32 7.25
CA LEU A 225 1.07 -35.17 6.46
C LEU A 225 0.16 -34.87 5.27
N SER A 226 -0.16 -35.90 4.48
CA SER A 226 -0.79 -35.77 3.14
C SER A 226 -2.16 -36.42 3.00
N GLY A 227 -2.65 -37.16 4.00
CA GLY A 227 -4.05 -37.61 4.09
C GLY A 227 -4.50 -38.66 3.07
N LYS A 228 -3.69 -39.67 2.77
CA LYS A 228 -4.09 -40.80 1.92
C LYS A 228 -4.80 -41.93 2.69
N GLY A 229 -5.82 -41.58 3.49
CA GLY A 229 -6.70 -42.53 4.20
C GLY A 229 -8.03 -42.74 3.46
N LYS A 230 -8.74 -43.85 3.75
CA LYS A 230 -10.07 -44.14 3.17
C LYS A 230 -11.17 -43.15 3.61
N ASP A 231 -10.96 -42.41 4.69
CA ASP A 231 -11.89 -41.40 5.18
C ASP A 231 -11.64 -40.04 4.52
N LEU A 232 -12.48 -39.74 3.54
CA LEU A 232 -12.56 -38.47 2.79
C LEU A 232 -12.85 -37.22 3.65
N GLN A 233 -13.06 -37.36 4.97
CA GLN A 233 -13.46 -36.27 5.85
C GLN A 233 -12.30 -35.63 6.63
N GLU A 234 -11.12 -36.24 6.68
CA GLU A 234 -10.02 -35.74 7.52
C GLU A 234 -9.02 -34.87 6.73
N LEU A 235 -8.86 -33.62 7.15
CA LEU A 235 -7.92 -32.67 6.54
C LEU A 235 -6.45 -33.06 6.87
N PRO A 236 -5.56 -33.24 5.88
CA PRO A 236 -4.14 -33.51 6.12
C PRO A 236 -3.43 -32.36 6.85
N LEU A 237 -2.38 -32.64 7.64
CA LEU A 237 -1.64 -31.61 8.40
C LEU A 237 -0.98 -30.54 7.51
N LEU A 238 -0.44 -30.93 6.35
CA LEU A 238 0.24 -29.98 5.47
C LEU A 238 -0.72 -28.95 4.85
N VAL A 239 -2.00 -29.28 4.70
CA VAL A 239 -2.98 -28.40 4.07
C VAL A 239 -3.18 -27.11 4.86
N PRO A 240 -3.64 -27.14 6.14
CA PRO A 240 -3.81 -25.94 6.93
C PRO A 240 -2.49 -25.24 7.23
N VAL A 241 -1.36 -25.97 7.34
CA VAL A 241 -0.05 -25.35 7.58
C VAL A 241 0.40 -24.56 6.35
N ILE A 242 0.53 -25.20 5.19
CA ILE A 242 1.03 -24.58 3.97
C ILE A 242 0.13 -23.43 3.52
N SER A 243 -1.19 -23.62 3.55
CA SER A 243 -2.11 -22.56 3.14
C SER A 243 -1.97 -21.31 3.99
N ARG A 244 -1.81 -21.46 5.31
CA ARG A 244 -1.69 -20.33 6.24
C ARG A 244 -0.30 -19.69 6.17
N LEU A 245 0.76 -20.47 5.97
CA LEU A 245 2.10 -19.94 5.72
C LEU A 245 2.17 -19.14 4.43
N LEU A 246 1.55 -19.63 3.35
CA LEU A 246 1.46 -18.90 2.09
C LEU A 246 0.65 -17.59 2.25
N MET A 247 -0.52 -17.65 2.89
CA MET A 247 -1.31 -16.46 3.19
C MET A 247 -0.55 -15.44 4.04
N ARG A 248 0.17 -15.92 5.06
CA ARG A 248 1.00 -15.09 5.94
C ARG A 248 2.03 -14.34 5.11
N GLN A 249 2.86 -15.08 4.37
CA GLN A 249 3.94 -14.50 3.61
C GLN A 249 3.41 -13.58 2.50
N TRP A 250 2.29 -13.90 1.85
CA TRP A 250 1.68 -13.05 0.82
C TRP A 250 1.17 -11.73 1.41
N GLN A 251 0.41 -11.79 2.50
CA GLN A 251 -0.15 -10.60 3.13
C GLN A 251 0.96 -9.71 3.72
N PHE A 252 1.90 -10.32 4.44
CA PHE A 252 3.03 -9.61 5.05
C PHE A 252 3.91 -8.94 4.00
N THR A 253 4.38 -9.71 3.01
CA THR A 253 5.32 -9.24 1.99
C THR A 253 4.80 -8.02 1.24
N ARG A 254 3.53 -8.06 0.82
CA ARG A 254 2.93 -6.96 0.05
C ARG A 254 2.89 -5.67 0.87
N MET A 255 2.48 -5.77 2.13
CA MET A 255 2.30 -4.61 2.99
C MET A 255 3.63 -4.05 3.50
N ASP A 256 4.58 -4.92 3.82
CA ASP A 256 5.94 -4.54 4.18
C ASP A 256 6.65 -3.79 3.03
N CYS A 257 6.53 -4.30 1.79
CA CYS A 257 7.08 -3.64 0.61
C CYS A 257 6.43 -2.26 0.35
N ALA A 258 5.10 -2.18 0.41
CA ALA A 258 4.37 -0.92 0.24
C ALA A 258 4.73 0.10 1.31
N ALA A 259 4.83 -0.31 2.57
CA ALA A 259 5.15 0.56 3.69
C ALA A 259 6.62 1.00 3.70
N THR A 260 7.55 0.10 3.44
CA THR A 260 8.98 0.44 3.31
C THR A 260 9.20 1.43 2.17
N ARG A 261 8.50 1.23 1.04
CA ARG A 261 8.57 2.16 -0.08
C ARG A 261 8.01 3.53 0.27
N LEU A 262 6.76 3.59 0.78
CA LEU A 262 6.13 4.86 1.13
C LEU A 262 6.96 5.64 2.16
N ARG A 263 7.53 4.94 3.15
CA ARG A 263 8.48 5.53 4.10
C ARG A 263 9.69 6.14 3.39
N GLY A 264 10.29 5.42 2.44
CA GLY A 264 11.41 5.91 1.66
C GLY A 264 11.05 7.15 0.83
N ASP A 265 9.87 7.18 0.22
CA ASP A 265 9.40 8.33 -0.58
C ASP A 265 9.12 9.54 0.32
N LEU A 266 8.42 9.33 1.44
CA LEU A 266 8.18 10.33 2.48
C LEU A 266 9.48 10.94 3.04
N GLN A 267 10.54 10.14 3.18
CA GLN A 267 11.85 10.59 3.65
C GLN A 267 12.62 11.38 2.60
N LYS A 268 12.48 11.08 1.31
CA LYS A 268 13.21 11.80 0.24
C LYS A 268 12.74 13.23 0.08
N ASP A 269 11.46 13.49 0.33
CA ASP A 269 10.88 14.83 0.21
C ASP A 269 11.10 15.68 1.48
N VAL A 270 12.35 15.71 1.96
CA VAL A 270 12.81 16.52 3.10
C VAL A 270 12.49 18.01 2.89
N SER A 271 12.44 18.46 1.63
CA SER A 271 12.28 19.87 1.27
C SER A 271 10.99 20.49 1.78
N TYR A 272 9.91 19.73 1.99
CA TYR A 272 8.67 20.30 2.53
C TYR A 272 8.61 20.26 4.06
N ARG A 273 9.28 19.28 4.69
CA ARG A 273 9.29 19.06 6.16
C ARG A 273 10.01 20.16 6.91
N GLN A 274 10.98 20.81 6.25
CA GLN A 274 11.85 21.81 6.86
C GLN A 274 11.49 23.25 6.47
N LEU A 275 10.35 23.48 5.81
CA LEU A 275 9.98 24.82 5.37
C LEU A 275 9.79 25.76 6.57
N SER A 276 10.68 26.74 6.65
CA SER A 276 10.62 27.80 7.64
C SER A 276 9.39 28.69 7.39
N GLN A 277 8.93 29.39 8.43
CA GLN A 277 7.86 30.38 8.27
C GLN A 277 8.23 31.46 7.24
N ALA A 278 9.52 31.81 7.14
CA ALA A 278 10.03 32.76 6.17
C ALA A 278 9.87 32.26 4.72
N GLU A 279 10.13 30.98 4.45
CA GLU A 279 9.95 30.39 3.12
C GLU A 279 8.48 30.37 2.72
N LEU A 280 7.58 30.01 3.64
CA LEU A 280 6.13 30.04 3.42
C LEU A 280 5.64 31.45 3.06
N ILE A 281 6.11 32.48 3.77
CA ILE A 281 5.79 33.88 3.48
C ILE A 281 6.21 34.26 2.06
N CYS A 282 7.34 33.73 1.58
CA CYS A 282 7.93 34.09 0.29
C CYS A 282 7.41 33.31 -0.91
N LYS A 283 6.68 32.21 -0.71
CA LYS A 283 5.96 31.52 -1.79
C LYS A 283 4.75 32.33 -2.25
N SER A 284 4.46 32.29 -3.55
CA SER A 284 3.23 32.86 -4.12
C SER A 284 2.00 32.03 -3.71
N ASN A 285 0.79 32.60 -3.79
CA ASN A 285 -0.44 31.85 -3.46
C ASN A 285 -0.62 30.64 -4.38
N ARG A 286 -0.41 30.83 -5.70
CA ARG A 286 -0.46 29.74 -6.67
C ARG A 286 0.53 28.61 -6.35
N GLN A 287 1.76 28.95 -5.94
CA GLN A 287 2.74 27.93 -5.54
C GLN A 287 2.33 27.22 -4.26
N LEU A 288 1.81 27.95 -3.26
CA LEU A 288 1.34 27.34 -2.02
C LEU A 288 0.14 26.41 -2.26
N GLU A 289 -0.80 26.80 -3.11
CA GLU A 289 -1.95 25.97 -3.51
C GLU A 289 -1.47 24.71 -4.24
N GLN A 290 -0.57 24.86 -5.22
CA GLN A 290 0.02 23.73 -5.94
C GLN A 290 0.79 22.79 -5.01
N ASP A 291 1.61 23.32 -4.10
CA ASP A 291 2.37 22.50 -3.17
C ASP A 291 1.46 21.80 -2.14
N LEU A 292 0.37 22.44 -1.70
CA LEU A 292 -0.64 21.85 -0.82
C LEU A 292 -1.30 20.66 -1.51
N GLU A 293 -1.82 20.86 -2.71
CA GLU A 293 -2.55 19.85 -3.48
C GLU A 293 -1.65 18.70 -3.96
N GLN A 294 -0.47 19.01 -4.52
CA GLN A 294 0.37 18.01 -5.18
C GLN A 294 1.29 17.25 -4.22
N VAL A 295 1.67 17.86 -3.09
CA VAL A 295 2.66 17.27 -2.17
C VAL A 295 2.02 16.87 -0.85
N ILE A 296 1.26 17.75 -0.21
CA ILE A 296 0.70 17.45 1.12
C ILE A 296 -0.53 16.55 1.01
N ASP A 297 -1.49 16.89 0.15
CA ASP A 297 -2.73 16.13 0.03
C ASP A 297 -2.48 14.75 -0.57
N LYS A 298 -1.67 14.68 -1.63
CA LYS A 298 -1.27 13.41 -2.25
C LYS A 298 -0.64 12.45 -1.23
N HIS A 299 0.36 12.91 -0.46
CA HIS A 299 0.99 12.06 0.55
C HIS A 299 0.04 11.70 1.67
N THR A 300 -0.81 12.63 2.12
CA THR A 300 -1.79 12.36 3.18
C THR A 300 -2.76 11.26 2.75
N VAL A 301 -3.25 11.30 1.51
CA VAL A 301 -4.13 10.27 0.95
C VAL A 301 -3.42 8.92 0.89
N GLN A 302 -2.19 8.88 0.36
CA GLN A 302 -1.40 7.64 0.26
C GLN A 302 -1.12 7.03 1.63
N VAL A 303 -0.75 7.85 2.62
CA VAL A 303 -0.49 7.40 3.99
C VAL A 303 -1.77 6.84 4.62
N LYS A 304 -2.88 7.57 4.57
CA LYS A 304 -4.17 7.11 5.13
C LYS A 304 -4.66 5.83 4.46
N HIS A 305 -4.55 5.73 3.14
CA HIS A 305 -4.90 4.52 2.40
C HIS A 305 -4.06 3.32 2.86
N LEU A 306 -2.73 3.48 2.94
CA LEU A 306 -1.86 2.40 3.38
C LEU A 306 -2.09 2.03 4.86
N GLN A 307 -2.37 2.99 5.74
CA GLN A 307 -2.71 2.73 7.14
C GLN A 307 -3.96 1.86 7.28
N ALA A 308 -5.01 2.14 6.50
CA ALA A 308 -6.23 1.32 6.51
C ALA A 308 -5.92 -0.12 6.07
N ARG A 309 -5.10 -0.28 5.03
CA ARG A 309 -4.70 -1.58 4.49
C ARG A 309 -3.79 -2.36 5.45
N LEU A 310 -2.90 -1.70 6.16
CA LEU A 310 -2.06 -2.32 7.19
C LEU A 310 -2.91 -2.85 8.34
N LEU A 311 -3.92 -2.11 8.81
CA LEU A 311 -4.85 -2.61 9.83
C LEU A 311 -5.61 -3.85 9.35
N GLN A 312 -6.13 -3.82 8.11
CA GLN A 312 -6.79 -4.96 7.51
C GLN A 312 -5.83 -6.16 7.38
N ALA A 313 -4.58 -5.91 7.01
CA ALA A 313 -3.55 -6.94 6.88
C ALA A 313 -3.21 -7.59 8.22
N ILE A 314 -2.97 -6.79 9.26
CA ILE A 314 -2.72 -7.27 10.62
C ILE A 314 -3.91 -8.13 11.08
N LYS A 315 -5.14 -7.65 10.87
CA LYS A 315 -6.34 -8.41 11.22
C LYS A 315 -6.44 -9.72 10.46
N THR A 316 -6.09 -9.71 9.17
CA THR A 316 -6.05 -10.91 8.33
C THR A 316 -5.02 -11.92 8.84
N LEU A 317 -3.81 -11.46 9.21
CA LEU A 317 -2.79 -12.33 9.80
C LEU A 317 -3.27 -12.92 11.13
N GLN A 318 -3.90 -12.12 11.98
CA GLN A 318 -4.47 -12.57 13.26
C GLN A 318 -5.55 -13.65 13.05
N ILE A 319 -6.46 -13.45 12.10
CA ILE A 319 -7.49 -14.45 11.76
C ILE A 319 -6.85 -15.74 11.25
N ASN A 320 -5.85 -15.63 10.37
CA ASN A 320 -5.13 -16.80 9.84
C ASN A 320 -4.39 -17.57 10.95
N LEU A 321 -3.79 -16.87 11.91
CA LEU A 321 -3.15 -17.48 13.07
C LEU A 321 -4.16 -18.22 13.95
N ASN A 322 -5.30 -17.59 14.26
CA ASN A 322 -6.36 -18.22 15.06
C ASN A 322 -6.92 -19.46 14.36
N ASN A 323 -7.12 -19.38 13.03
CA ASN A 323 -7.57 -20.52 12.23
C ASN A 323 -6.52 -21.63 12.20
N LEU A 324 -5.24 -21.30 12.06
CA LEU A 324 -4.14 -22.27 12.13
C LEU A 324 -4.16 -22.99 13.49
N ASN A 325 -4.18 -22.24 14.59
CA ASN A 325 -4.21 -22.80 15.94
C ASN A 325 -5.42 -23.71 16.17
N LYS A 326 -6.60 -23.29 15.71
CA LYS A 326 -7.81 -24.11 15.77
C LYS A 326 -7.63 -25.43 15.01
N ARG A 327 -7.14 -25.38 13.76
CA ARG A 327 -6.93 -26.58 12.94
C ARG A 327 -5.84 -27.49 13.50
N LEU A 328 -4.75 -26.93 14.04
CA LEU A 328 -3.71 -27.71 14.71
C LEU A 328 -4.26 -28.40 15.97
N GLY A 329 -5.10 -27.71 16.75
CA GLY A 329 -5.81 -28.29 17.89
C GLY A 329 -6.78 -29.42 17.50
N GLU A 330 -7.42 -29.34 16.33
CA GLU A 330 -8.26 -30.41 15.77
C GLU A 330 -7.43 -31.62 15.29
N ILE A 331 -6.20 -31.39 14.80
CA ILE A 331 -5.30 -32.45 14.32
C ILE A 331 -4.53 -33.12 15.47
N GLN A 332 -4.26 -32.41 16.58
CA GLN A 332 -3.47 -32.92 17.70
C GLN A 332 -3.94 -34.28 18.25
N PRO A 333 -5.24 -34.52 18.52
CA PRO A 333 -5.71 -35.81 19.02
C PRO A 333 -5.48 -36.95 18.01
N ARG A 334 -5.55 -36.64 16.70
CA ARG A 334 -5.30 -37.61 15.64
C ARG A 334 -3.82 -38.00 15.58
N CYS A 335 -2.92 -37.04 15.71
CA CYS A 335 -1.49 -37.34 15.84
C CYS A 335 -1.28 -38.29 17.03
N GLN A 336 -1.85 -37.96 18.20
CA GLN A 336 -1.71 -38.75 19.41
C GLN A 336 -2.29 -40.17 19.27
N ALA A 337 -3.42 -40.33 18.59
CA ALA A 337 -4.02 -41.63 18.31
C ALA A 337 -3.12 -42.53 17.44
N GLN A 338 -2.21 -41.94 16.66
CA GLN A 338 -1.22 -42.65 15.84
C GLN A 338 0.16 -42.68 16.50
N ASN A 339 0.24 -42.42 17.81
CA ASN A 339 1.49 -42.30 18.58
C ASN A 339 2.44 -41.20 18.11
N TRP A 340 1.95 -40.21 17.37
CA TRP A 340 2.71 -39.04 16.96
C TRP A 340 2.38 -37.85 17.86
N GLN A 341 3.40 -37.11 18.26
CA GLN A 341 3.28 -35.86 18.98
C GLN A 341 3.75 -34.73 18.09
N PHE A 342 2.86 -33.77 17.84
CA PHE A 342 3.20 -32.51 17.21
C PHE A 342 3.80 -31.56 18.25
N ILE A 343 5.01 -31.09 17.98
CA ILE A 343 5.83 -30.24 18.85
C ILE A 343 6.24 -29.01 18.03
N GLY A 344 6.35 -27.83 18.65
CA GLY A 344 6.78 -26.61 17.95
C GLY A 344 5.65 -25.74 17.39
N GLN A 345 4.41 -25.91 17.86
CA GLN A 345 3.31 -24.97 17.57
C GLN A 345 3.72 -23.51 17.83
N ASP A 346 4.47 -23.27 18.90
CA ASP A 346 4.94 -21.95 19.30
C ASP A 346 5.83 -21.32 18.22
N SER A 347 6.67 -22.09 17.54
CA SER A 347 7.52 -21.55 16.47
C SER A 347 6.70 -21.08 15.26
N LEU A 348 5.67 -21.83 14.87
CA LEU A 348 4.72 -21.37 13.85
C LEU A 348 4.03 -20.07 14.29
N VAL A 349 3.57 -20.00 15.54
CA VAL A 349 2.91 -18.81 16.10
C VAL A 349 3.85 -17.60 16.10
N GLU A 350 5.08 -17.77 16.56
CA GLU A 350 6.11 -16.72 16.60
C GLU A 350 6.36 -16.09 15.22
N THR A 351 6.31 -16.89 14.14
CA THR A 351 6.45 -16.33 12.78
C THR A 351 5.34 -15.36 12.42
N PHE A 352 4.09 -15.65 12.80
CA PHE A 352 2.96 -14.74 12.57
C PHE A 352 3.08 -13.50 13.45
N GLU A 353 3.41 -13.66 14.72
CA GLU A 353 3.52 -12.54 15.64
C GLU A 353 4.64 -11.57 15.26
N ARG A 354 5.80 -12.08 14.83
CA ARG A 354 6.90 -11.24 14.35
C ARG A 354 6.48 -10.41 13.14
N ASP A 355 5.79 -11.02 12.19
CA ASP A 355 5.31 -10.36 10.97
C ASP A 355 4.22 -9.31 11.33
N MET A 356 3.29 -9.63 12.25
CA MET A 356 2.29 -8.67 12.76
C MET A 356 2.94 -7.48 13.47
N ARG A 357 3.89 -7.70 14.40
CA ARG A 357 4.63 -6.64 15.09
C ARG A 357 5.37 -5.73 14.11
N THR A 358 5.89 -6.28 13.02
CA THR A 358 6.55 -5.50 11.98
C THR A 358 5.54 -4.57 11.27
N LEU A 359 4.36 -5.08 10.90
CA LEU A 359 3.30 -4.24 10.32
C LEU A 359 2.75 -3.20 11.31
N GLU A 360 2.66 -3.51 12.60
CA GLU A 360 2.28 -2.55 13.65
C GLU A 360 3.31 -1.41 13.80
N ASN A 361 4.59 -1.71 13.62
CA ASN A 361 5.63 -0.69 13.55
C ASN A 361 5.46 0.21 12.31
N HIS A 362 5.09 -0.37 11.16
CA HIS A 362 4.70 0.41 9.98
C HIS A 362 3.54 1.34 10.27
N GLN A 363 2.48 0.82 10.88
CA GLN A 363 1.31 1.59 11.28
C GLN A 363 1.67 2.76 12.19
N SER A 364 2.46 2.50 13.24
CA SER A 364 2.86 3.51 14.23
C SER A 364 3.66 4.65 13.60
N TYR A 365 4.60 4.32 12.72
CA TYR A 365 5.35 5.34 11.97
C TYR A 365 4.43 6.18 11.08
N LEU A 366 3.55 5.54 10.31
CA LEU A 366 2.65 6.25 9.41
C LEU A 366 1.66 7.13 10.18
N THR A 367 1.26 6.75 11.40
CA THR A 367 0.44 7.62 12.27
C THR A 367 1.18 8.90 12.64
N GLY A 368 2.46 8.80 13.00
CA GLY A 368 3.30 9.97 13.24
C GLY A 368 3.42 10.86 12.00
N GLU A 369 3.60 10.25 10.82
CA GLU A 369 3.67 10.97 9.54
C GLU A 369 2.36 11.66 9.17
N THR A 370 1.22 11.00 9.35
CA THR A 370 -0.10 11.62 9.10
C THR A 370 -0.30 12.84 9.98
N LEU A 371 -0.01 12.74 11.28
CA LEU A 371 -0.12 13.88 12.20
C LEU A 371 0.78 15.04 11.78
N HIS A 372 1.99 14.74 11.31
CA HIS A 372 2.91 15.74 10.80
C HIS A 372 2.38 16.42 9.52
N LEU A 373 1.91 15.63 8.55
CA LEU A 373 1.34 16.12 7.29
C LEU A 373 0.07 16.95 7.52
N GLU A 374 -0.81 16.54 8.42
CA GLU A 374 -2.01 17.30 8.81
C GLU A 374 -1.64 18.63 9.47
N GLY A 375 -0.62 18.64 10.33
CA GLY A 375 -0.09 19.88 10.90
C GLY A 375 0.49 20.83 9.85
N LEU A 376 1.21 20.29 8.85
CA LEU A 376 1.70 21.07 7.72
C LEU A 376 0.55 21.62 6.87
N HIS A 377 -0.43 20.77 6.54
CA HIS A 377 -1.63 21.16 5.79
C HIS A 377 -2.34 22.33 6.47
N GLN A 378 -2.68 22.19 7.76
CA GLN A 378 -3.36 23.23 8.53
C GLN A 378 -2.56 24.54 8.55
N ARG A 379 -1.26 24.48 8.84
CA ARG A 379 -0.40 25.67 8.88
C ARG A 379 -0.37 26.41 7.55
N TRP A 380 -0.29 25.69 6.43
CA TRP A 380 -0.19 26.28 5.10
C TRP A 380 -1.55 26.81 4.63
N HIS A 381 -2.62 26.08 4.93
CA HIS A 381 -3.99 26.49 4.65
C HIS A 381 -4.33 27.79 5.40
N LEU A 382 -4.03 27.88 6.71
CA LEU A 382 -4.20 29.10 7.49
C LEU A 382 -3.41 30.28 6.91
N GLN A 383 -2.20 30.02 6.40
CA GLN A 383 -1.37 31.04 5.77
C GLN A 383 -1.95 31.53 4.44
N LEU A 384 -2.62 30.66 3.68
CA LEU A 384 -3.35 31.01 2.45
C LEU A 384 -4.63 31.77 2.77
N ASP A 385 -5.43 31.30 3.70
CA ASP A 385 -6.67 31.94 4.13
C ASP A 385 -6.43 33.33 4.67
N GLY A 386 -5.40 33.50 5.51
CA GLY A 386 -5.02 34.83 6.00
C GLY A 386 -4.64 35.80 4.88
N ARG A 387 -4.07 35.31 3.76
CA ARG A 387 -3.78 36.15 2.58
C ARG A 387 -5.04 36.47 1.78
N ARG A 388 -5.95 35.50 1.63
CA ARG A 388 -7.22 35.69 0.94
C ARG A 388 -8.12 36.67 1.71
N LEU A 389 -8.16 36.56 3.03
CA LEU A 389 -8.89 37.48 3.91
C LEU A 389 -8.34 38.90 3.81
N ALA A 390 -7.01 39.07 3.92
CA ALA A 390 -6.39 40.40 3.79
C ALA A 390 -6.63 41.04 2.41
N LEU A 391 -6.69 40.22 1.34
CA LEU A 391 -7.04 40.69 0.00
C LEU A 391 -8.52 41.09 -0.08
N SER A 392 -9.41 40.27 0.48
CA SER A 392 -10.86 40.53 0.52
C SER A 392 -11.18 41.82 1.29
N GLU A 393 -10.59 42.01 2.48
CA GLU A 393 -10.70 43.24 3.26
C GLU A 393 -10.22 44.46 2.49
N HIS A 394 -9.11 44.32 1.75
CA HIS A 394 -8.58 45.41 0.94
C HIS A 394 -9.51 45.76 -0.23
N ILE A 395 -10.02 44.78 -0.96
CA ILE A 395 -11.00 44.97 -2.04
C ILE A 395 -12.29 45.57 -1.48
N GLY A 396 -12.75 45.09 -0.33
CA GLY A 396 -13.91 45.64 0.38
C GLY A 396 -13.71 47.12 0.68
N THR A 397 -12.56 47.48 1.26
CA THR A 397 -12.21 48.87 1.58
C THR A 397 -12.16 49.74 0.31
N LEU A 398 -11.56 49.25 -0.78
CA LEU A 398 -11.57 49.92 -2.08
C LEU A 398 -12.99 50.10 -2.62
N GLY A 399 -13.86 49.09 -2.47
CA GLY A 399 -15.27 49.17 -2.84
C GLY A 399 -16.02 50.24 -2.06
N HIS A 400 -15.82 50.33 -0.74
CA HIS A 400 -16.41 51.38 0.09
C HIS A 400 -15.91 52.78 -0.30
N ILE A 401 -14.60 52.91 -0.60
CA ILE A 401 -14.04 54.17 -1.08
C ILE A 401 -14.66 54.55 -2.43
N LEU A 402 -14.83 53.60 -3.35
CA LEU A 402 -15.44 53.86 -4.64
C LEU A 402 -16.91 54.27 -4.52
N ILE A 403 -17.69 53.62 -3.64
CA ILE A 403 -19.06 54.01 -3.31
C ILE A 403 -19.09 55.43 -2.73
N LEU A 404 -18.19 55.76 -1.80
CA LEU A 404 -18.08 57.10 -1.22
C LEU A 404 -17.75 58.14 -2.29
N LEU A 405 -16.82 57.86 -3.20
CA LEU A 405 -16.45 58.76 -4.30
C LEU A 405 -17.63 59.00 -5.25
N VAL A 406 -18.38 57.95 -5.60
CA VAL A 406 -19.59 58.07 -6.44
C VAL A 406 -20.65 58.91 -5.72
N ALA A 407 -20.91 58.63 -4.43
CA ALA A 407 -21.87 59.41 -3.64
C ALA A 407 -21.48 60.89 -3.56
N LEU A 408 -20.21 61.20 -3.29
CA LEU A 408 -19.71 62.58 -3.26
C LEU A 408 -19.78 63.26 -4.64
N GLY A 409 -19.54 62.53 -5.72
CA GLY A 409 -19.69 63.01 -7.10
C GLY A 409 -21.14 63.37 -7.44
N GLU A 410 -22.09 62.50 -7.08
CA GLU A 410 -23.53 62.76 -7.23
C GLU A 410 -23.98 63.96 -6.38
N MET A 411 -23.53 64.09 -5.13
CA MET A 411 -23.81 65.26 -4.29
C MET A 411 -23.28 66.57 -4.91
N GLY A 412 -22.07 66.53 -5.49
CA GLY A 412 -21.48 67.67 -6.22
C GLY A 412 -22.22 68.01 -7.52
N ASN A 413 -22.86 67.03 -8.15
CA ASN A 413 -23.66 67.23 -9.36
C ASN A 413 -25.04 67.83 -9.02
N ILE A 414 -25.73 67.30 -8.00
CA ILE A 414 -27.04 67.80 -7.52
C ILE A 414 -26.95 69.26 -7.04
N THR A 415 -25.82 69.64 -6.43
CA THR A 415 -25.57 71.04 -6.01
C THR A 415 -25.27 71.97 -7.19
N LYS A 416 -24.68 71.47 -8.29
CA LYS A 416 -24.58 72.22 -9.56
C LYS A 416 -25.93 72.40 -10.25
N THR A 417 -26.84 71.43 -10.13
CA THR A 417 -28.19 71.53 -10.71
C THR A 417 -29.12 72.47 -9.95
N GLN A 418 -28.76 72.96 -8.76
CA GLN A 418 -29.50 74.04 -8.09
C GLN A 418 -29.36 75.42 -8.78
N HIS A 419 -28.60 75.51 -9.87
CA HIS A 419 -28.59 76.67 -10.77
C HIS A 419 -29.31 76.44 -12.11
N ALA A 420 -30.05 75.33 -12.29
CA ALA A 420 -30.98 75.16 -13.39
C ALA A 420 -32.36 74.74 -12.86
N PRO A 421 -33.47 75.38 -13.27
CA PRO A 421 -34.77 75.08 -12.70
C PRO A 421 -35.31 73.72 -13.21
N THR A 422 -35.93 73.01 -12.28
CA THR A 422 -36.91 71.92 -12.42
C THR A 422 -36.47 70.59 -13.03
N THR A 423 -36.26 69.58 -12.17
CA THR A 423 -36.90 68.25 -12.32
C THR A 423 -36.95 67.54 -10.95
N GLU A 424 -38.06 66.87 -10.66
CA GLU A 424 -38.40 66.27 -9.36
C GLU A 424 -37.40 65.18 -8.93
N MET A 425 -36.73 65.41 -7.81
CA MET A 425 -35.89 64.43 -7.12
C MET A 425 -36.80 63.54 -6.26
N SER A 426 -36.71 62.22 -6.43
CA SER A 426 -37.61 61.26 -5.75
C SER A 426 -37.47 61.34 -4.22
N THR A 427 -38.59 61.15 -3.52
CA THR A 427 -38.74 61.29 -2.06
C THR A 427 -37.72 60.48 -1.25
N HIS A 428 -37.29 59.32 -1.76
CA HIS A 428 -36.27 58.49 -1.10
C HIS A 428 -34.88 59.14 -1.02
N HIS A 429 -34.50 59.96 -2.00
CA HIS A 429 -33.24 60.70 -1.95
C HIS A 429 -33.34 61.90 -0.99
N ARG A 430 -34.53 62.45 -0.77
CA ARG A 430 -34.70 63.59 0.15
C ARG A 430 -34.54 63.15 1.61
N ASP A 431 -35.11 62.01 1.97
CA ASP A 431 -35.08 61.49 3.33
C ASP A 431 -33.71 60.92 3.73
N PHE A 432 -33.00 60.29 2.80
CA PHE A 432 -31.61 59.83 3.04
C PHE A 432 -30.67 61.01 3.31
N PHE A 433 -30.83 62.10 2.56
CA PHE A 433 -30.00 63.30 2.69
C PHE A 433 -30.36 64.15 3.91
N SER A 434 -31.64 64.21 4.31
CA SER A 434 -32.02 64.91 5.55
C SER A 434 -31.49 64.19 6.79
N TRP A 435 -31.59 62.85 6.81
CA TRP A 435 -31.04 62.01 7.88
C TRP A 435 -29.51 62.15 8.00
N LEU A 436 -28.81 62.17 6.86
CA LEU A 436 -27.37 62.40 6.82
C LEU A 436 -26.98 63.81 7.32
N ASN A 437 -27.75 64.84 6.97
CA ASN A 437 -27.48 66.23 7.37
C ASN A 437 -27.68 66.46 8.88
N GLU A 438 -28.61 65.72 9.50
CA GLU A 438 -28.92 65.80 10.93
C GLU A 438 -27.89 65.09 11.82
N ILE A 439 -27.21 64.05 11.31
CA ILE A 439 -26.22 63.27 12.06
C ILE A 439 -24.78 63.80 11.91
N LEU A 440 -24.44 64.39 10.75
CA LEU A 440 -23.05 64.71 10.39
C LEU A 440 -22.73 66.20 10.22
N HIS A 441 -23.67 67.13 10.48
CA HIS A 441 -23.49 68.56 10.17
C HIS A 441 -22.99 68.79 8.72
N ILE A 442 -23.68 68.21 7.75
CA ILE A 442 -23.20 68.12 6.36
C ILE A 442 -23.18 69.48 5.66
N SER A 443 -23.99 70.47 6.08
CA SER A 443 -23.99 71.82 5.47
C SER A 443 -22.63 72.54 5.51
N ASP A 444 -21.82 72.26 6.53
CA ASP A 444 -20.47 72.84 6.64
C ASP A 444 -19.45 72.01 5.85
N ILE A 445 -19.67 70.70 5.74
CA ILE A 445 -18.84 69.77 4.95
C ILE A 445 -19.07 69.98 3.44
N THR A 446 -20.30 70.26 3.00
CA THR A 446 -20.63 70.56 1.58
C THR A 446 -20.06 71.89 1.13
N ASN A 447 -20.05 72.91 1.99
CA ASN A 447 -19.37 74.19 1.74
C ASN A 447 -17.84 74.03 1.70
N LEU A 448 -17.27 73.14 2.54
CA LEU A 448 -15.84 72.83 2.53
C LEU A 448 -15.41 72.06 1.26
N LEU A 449 -16.27 71.16 0.75
CA LEU A 449 -16.04 70.35 -0.45
C LEU A 449 -16.37 71.08 -1.77
N HIS A 450 -16.92 72.30 -1.72
CA HIS A 450 -17.11 73.16 -2.90
C HIS A 450 -15.80 73.77 -3.42
N SER A 451 -14.74 73.78 -2.60
CA SER A 451 -13.40 74.10 -3.10
C SER A 451 -12.85 72.89 -3.85
N PRO A 452 -12.59 73.00 -5.18
CA PRO A 452 -12.04 71.90 -5.96
C PRO A 452 -10.68 71.42 -5.43
N GLU A 453 -9.93 72.30 -4.75
CA GLU A 453 -8.65 71.98 -4.11
C GLU A 453 -8.83 71.09 -2.87
N LEU A 454 -9.81 71.39 -2.02
CA LEU A 454 -10.14 70.59 -0.83
C LEU A 454 -10.75 69.23 -1.21
N TYR A 455 -11.60 69.22 -2.24
CA TYR A 455 -12.15 67.97 -2.80
C TYR A 455 -11.02 67.08 -3.35
N LEU A 456 -10.10 67.63 -4.14
CA LEU A 456 -8.91 66.92 -4.62
C LEU A 456 -8.02 66.44 -3.48
N LEU A 457 -7.85 67.25 -2.43
CA LEU A 457 -7.05 66.90 -1.26
C LEU A 457 -7.66 65.74 -0.47
N VAL A 458 -8.98 65.72 -0.27
CA VAL A 458 -9.68 64.61 0.37
C VAL A 458 -9.56 63.33 -0.48
N ILE A 459 -9.78 63.41 -1.79
CA ILE A 459 -9.56 62.28 -2.70
C ILE A 459 -8.11 61.78 -2.60
N LEU A 460 -7.14 62.70 -2.62
CA LEU A 460 -5.73 62.35 -2.55
C LEU A 460 -5.37 61.70 -1.22
N LEU A 461 -5.92 62.16 -0.10
CA LEU A 461 -5.74 61.52 1.21
C LEU A 461 -6.35 60.12 1.25
N PHE A 462 -7.55 59.91 0.70
CA PHE A 462 -8.18 58.59 0.63
C PHE A 462 -7.44 57.64 -0.30
N VAL A 463 -7.00 58.11 -1.47
CA VAL A 463 -6.20 57.34 -2.43
C VAL A 463 -4.84 56.99 -1.83
N MET A 464 -4.18 57.94 -1.15
CA MET A 464 -2.93 57.69 -0.43
C MET A 464 -3.13 56.69 0.70
N TRP A 465 -4.20 56.81 1.49
CA TRP A 465 -4.51 55.87 2.57
C TRP A 465 -4.88 54.46 2.05
N ALA A 466 -5.51 54.37 0.88
CA ALA A 466 -5.86 53.09 0.26
C ALA A 466 -4.67 52.40 -0.42
N ILE A 467 -3.81 53.16 -1.11
CA ILE A 467 -2.74 52.62 -1.96
C ILE A 467 -1.41 52.47 -1.20
N PHE A 468 -1.09 53.42 -0.32
CA PHE A 468 0.23 53.48 0.32
C PHE A 468 0.49 52.31 1.29
N PRO A 469 -0.44 51.93 2.20
CA PRO A 469 -0.23 50.79 3.09
C PRO A 469 -0.04 49.43 2.39
N PRO A 470 -0.85 49.01 1.39
CA PRO A 470 -0.61 47.75 0.68
C PRO A 470 0.65 47.81 -0.19
N PHE A 471 0.95 48.95 -0.83
CA PHE A 471 2.19 49.13 -1.57
C PHE A 471 3.42 49.00 -0.66
N TYR A 472 3.39 49.62 0.52
CA TYR A 472 4.43 49.49 1.53
C TYR A 472 4.57 48.06 2.06
N LYS A 473 3.46 47.37 2.36
CA LYS A 473 3.47 45.95 2.75
C LYS A 473 4.06 45.06 1.66
N TRP A 474 3.73 45.33 0.39
CA TRP A 474 4.23 44.57 -0.75
C TRP A 474 5.73 44.78 -0.98
N THR A 475 6.21 46.03 -0.96
CA THR A 475 7.64 46.34 -1.11
C THR A 475 8.45 45.75 0.05
N LYS A 476 7.96 45.87 1.29
CA LYS A 476 8.57 45.24 2.47
C LYS A 476 8.64 43.72 2.36
N LYS A 477 7.56 43.08 1.89
CA LYS A 477 7.54 41.63 1.64
C LYS A 477 8.55 41.23 0.56
N LYS A 478 8.59 41.94 -0.56
CA LYS A 478 9.57 41.68 -1.63
C LYS A 478 11.00 41.84 -1.14
N TRP A 479 11.28 42.89 -0.38
CA TRP A 479 12.60 43.14 0.19
C TRP A 479 13.03 42.06 1.19
N PHE A 480 12.12 41.67 2.10
CA PHE A 480 12.33 40.55 3.02
C PHE A 480 12.66 39.26 2.27
N CYS A 481 11.86 38.91 1.26
CA CYS A 481 12.06 37.69 0.48
C CYS A 481 13.33 37.70 -0.37
N TRP A 482 13.71 38.87 -0.90
CA TRP A 482 14.97 39.05 -1.61
C TRP A 482 16.17 38.84 -0.67
N ARG A 483 16.15 39.47 0.52
CA ARG A 483 17.21 39.33 1.54
C ARG A 483 17.32 37.89 2.04
N TYR A 484 16.18 37.24 2.30
CA TYR A 484 16.13 35.84 2.71
C TYR A 484 16.76 34.91 1.66
N LYS A 485 16.35 35.04 0.38
CA LYS A 485 16.92 34.25 -0.73
C LYS A 485 18.42 34.52 -0.92
N SER A 486 18.87 35.76 -0.74
CA SER A 486 20.29 36.11 -0.86
C SER A 486 21.15 35.49 0.24
N ASN A 487 20.63 35.33 1.46
CA ASN A 487 21.36 34.73 2.56
C ASN A 487 21.45 33.20 2.41
N ASN A 488 20.36 32.52 2.03
CA ASN A 488 20.40 31.06 1.82
C ASN A 488 21.34 30.65 0.67
N ARG A 489 21.48 31.49 -0.38
CA ARG A 489 22.45 31.24 -1.47
C ARG A 489 23.92 31.32 -1.06
N LYS A 490 24.23 31.98 0.06
CA LYS A 490 25.60 32.08 0.59
C LYS A 490 25.97 30.92 1.51
N VAL A 491 24.97 30.18 2.02
CA VAL A 491 25.15 29.04 2.92
C VAL A 491 25.21 27.71 2.15
N SER A 492 24.72 27.67 0.90
CA SER A 492 24.76 26.48 0.03
C SER A 492 25.96 26.43 -0.93
N LYS A 493 26.92 27.35 -0.78
CA LYS A 493 28.23 27.34 -1.46
C LYS A 493 29.29 27.14 -0.40
#